data_AF-A0A7K2EFL4-F1
#
_entry.id   AF-A0A7K2EFL4-F1
#
_cell.length_a   1.000
_cell.length_b   1.000
_cell.length_c   1.000
_cell.angle_alpha   90.00
_cell.angle_beta   90.00
_cell.angle_gamma   90.00
#
_symmetry.space_group_name_H-M   'P 1'
#
loop_
_entity.id
_entity.type
_entity.pdbx_description
1 polymer ?
#
loop_
_entity_poly.entity_id
_entity_poly.type
_entity_poly.pdbx_seq_one_letter_code
_entity_poly.pdbx_strand_id
1 'polypeptide(L)'
;LTGTIPSELGNLAHLTQLHLSSNSLTGPVPPELGNLTQLQELRLQSNTLTGALPRSLMQLHSLRTLHFGGQQLCAPRDNEFQTWLRSIPEVDGPTCAGIQFAGTIADQSFPRAQQIAPLVLPEAAGGVEPINYTLTPTMLAGLSFDASARTISGTPTEVTAAPVPYTYTATDAYGSTDSLQFNIEVYSPVAIEDETVPESFAVHGNYPNPFRQSTRIVFDLPWPARVTVEVIDVTGRRVLAIPPEDLAAGWKQDIELRGGPLPSGFYLYRLMATSPEGHSTHVSPIMRIR
;
A
#
# COMPACT_ATOMS: atom_id res chain seq x y z
N LEU A 1 -28.59 40.71 -2.62
CA LEU A 1 -27.71 40.63 -1.43
C LEU A 1 -26.49 39.78 -1.75
N THR A 2 -25.33 40.10 -1.19
CA THR A 2 -24.05 39.39 -1.38
C THR A 2 -23.40 39.10 -0.02
N GLY A 3 -22.44 38.17 0.01
CA GLY A 3 -21.73 37.77 1.23
C GLY A 3 -22.37 36.57 1.93
N THR A 4 -21.93 36.27 3.15
CA THR A 4 -22.44 35.12 3.92
C THR A 4 -23.74 35.45 4.63
N ILE A 5 -24.51 34.41 4.99
CA ILE A 5 -25.62 34.57 5.93
C ILE A 5 -25.02 34.85 7.31
N PRO A 6 -25.39 35.95 8.00
CA PRO A 6 -24.86 36.26 9.31
C PRO A 6 -25.43 35.31 10.38
N SER A 7 -24.56 34.81 11.26
CA SER A 7 -24.93 33.94 12.39
C SER A 7 -25.91 34.60 13.35
N GLU A 8 -25.89 35.93 13.43
CA GLU A 8 -26.75 36.74 14.30
C GLU A 8 -28.24 36.60 13.95
N LEU A 9 -28.59 36.14 12.74
CA LEU A 9 -29.98 35.83 12.40
C LEU A 9 -30.57 34.76 13.32
N GLY A 10 -29.74 33.86 13.88
CA GLY A 10 -30.16 32.86 14.86
C GLY A 10 -30.70 33.45 16.16
N ASN A 11 -30.47 34.73 16.44
CA ASN A 11 -30.96 35.41 17.65
C ASN A 11 -32.42 35.88 17.53
N LEU A 12 -33.03 35.78 16.35
CA LEU A 12 -34.39 36.23 16.09
C LEU A 12 -35.42 35.16 16.52
N ALA A 13 -35.49 34.85 17.81
CA ALA A 13 -36.25 33.71 18.36
C ALA A 13 -37.74 33.63 17.99
N HIS A 14 -38.35 34.76 17.58
CA HIS A 14 -39.75 34.84 17.15
C HIS A 14 -39.95 34.80 15.63
N LEU A 15 -38.88 34.62 14.85
CA LEU A 15 -38.96 34.60 13.40
C LEU A 15 -39.71 33.36 12.92
N THR A 16 -40.77 33.57 12.13
CA THR A 16 -41.62 32.51 11.57
C THR A 16 -41.34 32.25 10.10
N GLN A 17 -40.82 33.24 9.36
CA GLN A 17 -40.52 33.13 7.95
C GLN A 17 -39.17 33.79 7.64
N LEU A 18 -38.30 33.06 6.94
CA LEU A 18 -37.02 33.55 6.47
C LEU A 18 -36.88 33.27 4.97
N HIS A 19 -37.06 34.31 4.17
CA HIS A 19 -36.95 34.24 2.72
C HIS A 19 -35.69 34.95 2.25
N LEU A 20 -34.69 34.18 1.82
CA LEU A 20 -33.41 34.67 1.30
C LEU A 20 -33.18 34.25 -0.15
N SER A 21 -34.18 33.67 -0.82
CA SER A 21 -34.06 33.15 -2.17
C SER A 21 -33.76 34.25 -3.20
N SER A 22 -33.16 33.85 -4.33
CA SER A 22 -32.82 34.74 -5.46
C SER A 22 -31.86 35.87 -5.07
N ASN A 23 -30.77 35.54 -4.38
CA ASN A 23 -29.70 36.46 -4.02
C ASN A 23 -28.34 35.91 -4.49
N SER A 24 -27.25 36.56 -4.10
CA SER A 24 -25.87 36.14 -4.39
C SER A 24 -25.13 35.84 -3.09
N LEU A 25 -25.82 35.22 -2.13
CA LEU A 25 -25.24 34.83 -0.85
C LEU A 25 -24.28 33.65 -1.07
N THR A 26 -23.17 33.63 -0.35
CA THR A 26 -22.07 32.66 -0.48
C THR A 26 -21.78 31.96 0.83
N GLY A 27 -21.02 30.86 0.78
CA GLY A 27 -20.57 30.16 1.98
C GLY A 27 -21.63 29.23 2.59
N PRO A 28 -21.35 28.66 3.77
CA PRO A 28 -22.25 27.70 4.42
C PRO A 28 -23.46 28.37 5.07
N VAL A 29 -24.51 27.56 5.29
CA VAL A 29 -25.64 27.96 6.14
C VAL A 29 -25.19 27.94 7.61
N PRO A 30 -25.32 29.04 8.37
CA PRO A 30 -24.88 29.09 9.76
C PRO A 30 -25.66 28.11 10.64
N PRO A 31 -24.99 27.33 11.51
CA PRO A 31 -25.67 26.43 12.44
C PRO A 31 -26.60 27.16 13.41
N GLU A 32 -26.38 28.45 13.67
CA GLU A 32 -27.20 29.28 14.55
C GLU A 32 -28.64 29.43 14.05
N LEU A 33 -28.91 29.22 12.76
CA LEU A 33 -30.29 29.21 12.25
C LEU A 33 -31.14 28.09 12.87
N GLY A 34 -30.51 27.05 13.44
CA GLY A 34 -31.22 26.02 14.20
C GLY A 34 -31.91 26.54 15.47
N ASN A 35 -31.49 27.70 16.00
CA ASN A 35 -32.10 28.32 17.18
C ASN A 35 -33.51 28.89 16.91
N LEU A 36 -33.90 29.04 15.64
CA LEU A 36 -35.16 29.64 15.23
C LEU A 36 -36.34 28.66 15.36
N THR A 37 -36.58 28.12 16.55
CA THR A 37 -37.55 27.02 16.79
C THR A 37 -39.01 27.32 16.39
N GLN A 38 -39.36 28.59 16.17
CA GLN A 38 -40.68 29.05 15.67
C GLN A 38 -40.75 29.16 14.14
N LEU A 39 -39.66 28.90 13.43
CA LEU A 39 -39.56 29.06 11.98
C LEU A 39 -40.45 28.02 11.28
N GLN A 40 -41.29 28.52 10.37
CA GLN A 40 -42.24 27.74 9.57
C GLN A 40 -41.81 27.68 8.11
N GLU A 41 -41.14 28.72 7.60
CA GLU A 41 -40.67 28.76 6.23
C GLU A 41 -39.22 29.20 6.14
N LEU A 42 -38.40 28.40 5.46
CA LEU A 42 -37.00 28.70 5.14
C LEU A 42 -36.78 28.53 3.63
N ARG A 43 -36.46 29.65 2.96
CA ARG A 43 -36.21 29.67 1.50
C ARG A 43 -34.82 30.21 1.21
N LEU A 44 -33.95 29.35 0.70
CA LEU A 44 -32.53 29.59 0.42
C LEU A 44 -32.16 29.38 -1.06
N GLN A 45 -33.09 28.91 -1.90
CA GLN A 45 -32.86 28.57 -3.30
C GLN A 45 -32.38 29.77 -4.14
N SER A 46 -31.71 29.51 -5.26
CA SER A 46 -31.17 30.56 -6.15
C SER A 46 -30.19 31.53 -5.45
N ASN A 47 -29.18 30.98 -4.77
CA ASN A 47 -28.01 31.66 -4.21
C ASN A 47 -26.72 30.96 -4.68
N THR A 48 -25.58 31.22 -4.03
CA THR A 48 -24.30 30.53 -4.23
C THR A 48 -23.77 29.92 -2.91
N LEU A 49 -24.69 29.50 -2.03
CA LEU A 49 -24.39 28.81 -0.79
C LEU A 49 -23.79 27.42 -1.08
N THR A 50 -22.92 26.98 -0.19
CA THR A 50 -22.08 25.81 -0.36
C THR A 50 -22.11 24.91 0.87
N GLY A 51 -21.86 23.62 0.68
CA GLY A 51 -21.68 22.66 1.79
C GLY A 51 -22.98 21.92 2.15
N ALA A 52 -23.02 21.33 3.33
CA ALA A 52 -24.20 20.63 3.82
C ALA A 52 -25.04 21.51 4.74
N LEU A 53 -26.35 21.26 4.77
CA LEU A 53 -27.22 21.85 5.78
C LEU A 53 -26.75 21.45 7.20
N PRO A 54 -26.70 22.39 8.16
CA PRO A 54 -26.23 22.09 9.50
C PRO A 54 -27.24 21.22 10.25
N ARG A 55 -26.74 20.26 11.05
CA ARG A 55 -27.58 19.35 11.87
C ARG A 55 -28.48 20.09 12.86
N SER A 56 -28.09 21.29 13.28
CA SER A 56 -28.91 22.13 14.15
C SER A 56 -30.27 22.48 13.55
N LEU A 57 -30.45 22.44 12.22
CA LEU A 57 -31.77 22.65 11.61
C LEU A 57 -32.78 21.58 12.02
N MET A 58 -32.35 20.40 12.47
CA MET A 58 -33.25 19.36 13.00
C MET A 58 -34.05 19.84 14.24
N GLN A 59 -33.62 20.92 14.89
CA GLN A 59 -34.33 21.56 16.01
C GLN A 59 -35.55 22.38 15.56
N LEU A 60 -35.70 22.63 14.25
CA LEU A 60 -36.81 23.41 13.68
C LEU A 60 -38.06 22.54 13.54
N HIS A 61 -38.68 22.18 14.67
CA HIS A 61 -39.85 21.32 14.71
C HIS A 61 -41.13 21.95 14.12
N SER A 62 -41.15 23.28 13.98
CA SER A 62 -42.29 24.03 13.42
C SER A 62 -42.21 24.20 11.90
N LEU A 63 -41.13 23.71 11.27
CA LEU A 63 -40.84 23.97 9.86
C LEU A 63 -41.83 23.24 8.94
N ARG A 64 -42.43 23.99 8.02
CA ARG A 64 -43.42 23.52 7.05
C ARG A 64 -42.89 23.51 5.63
N THR A 65 -42.07 24.50 5.30
CA THR A 65 -41.48 24.67 3.96
C THR A 65 -39.97 24.88 4.07
N LEU A 66 -39.19 24.06 3.36
CA LEU A 66 -37.74 24.15 3.28
C LEU A 66 -37.28 24.04 1.82
N HIS A 67 -36.91 25.16 1.21
CA HIS A 67 -36.41 25.20 -0.16
C HIS A 67 -34.93 25.59 -0.16
N PHE A 68 -34.07 24.71 -0.65
CA PHE A 68 -32.62 24.93 -0.77
C PHE A 68 -32.07 24.41 -2.10
N GLY A 69 -32.95 24.00 -3.03
CA GLY A 69 -32.60 23.51 -4.36
C GLY A 69 -31.85 24.52 -5.25
N GLY A 70 -31.00 23.98 -6.14
CA GLY A 70 -30.31 24.75 -7.18
C GLY A 70 -29.03 25.45 -6.73
N GLN A 71 -28.15 24.77 -5.99
CA GLN A 71 -26.85 25.26 -5.46
C GLN A 71 -25.87 24.12 -5.13
N GLN A 72 -24.63 24.44 -4.74
CA GLN A 72 -23.67 23.52 -4.11
C GLN A 72 -24.04 23.18 -2.64
N LEU A 73 -25.26 23.51 -2.23
CA LEU A 73 -25.84 23.21 -0.91
C LEU A 73 -26.62 21.90 -0.99
N CYS A 74 -26.46 21.03 0.01
CA CYS A 74 -27.11 19.72 0.02
C CYS A 74 -27.58 19.28 1.41
N ALA A 75 -28.55 18.37 1.46
CA ALA A 75 -28.99 17.75 2.71
C ALA A 75 -28.09 16.56 3.10
N PRO A 76 -27.58 16.50 4.35
CA PRO A 76 -26.86 15.35 4.89
C PRO A 76 -27.56 14.01 4.64
N ARG A 77 -26.78 12.95 4.36
CA ARG A 77 -27.32 11.62 4.04
C ARG A 77 -27.72 10.77 5.25
N ASP A 78 -27.34 11.17 6.46
CA ASP A 78 -27.57 10.36 7.64
C ASP A 78 -29.07 10.13 7.91
N ASN A 79 -29.38 8.96 8.48
CA ASN A 79 -30.76 8.50 8.61
C ASN A 79 -31.60 9.42 9.50
N GLU A 80 -31.00 10.05 10.51
CA GLU A 80 -31.68 10.98 11.41
C GLU A 80 -32.09 12.25 10.66
N PHE A 81 -31.15 12.88 9.94
CA PHE A 81 -31.42 14.07 9.15
C PHE A 81 -32.44 13.80 8.04
N GLN A 82 -32.32 12.67 7.34
CA GLN A 82 -33.27 12.29 6.30
C GLN A 82 -34.66 12.00 6.85
N THR A 83 -34.76 11.45 8.07
CA THR A 83 -36.05 11.24 8.74
C THR A 83 -36.69 12.57 9.11
N TRP A 84 -35.92 13.51 9.67
CA TRP A 84 -36.38 14.88 9.92
C TRP A 84 -36.81 15.58 8.63
N LEU A 85 -36.02 15.48 7.56
CA LEU A 85 -36.32 16.12 6.28
C LEU A 85 -37.65 15.64 5.68
N ARG A 86 -37.96 14.34 5.79
CA ARG A 86 -39.24 13.76 5.34
C ARG A 86 -40.44 14.16 6.21
N SER A 87 -40.21 14.65 7.42
CA SER A 87 -41.29 15.12 8.30
C SER A 87 -41.82 16.50 7.89
N ILE A 88 -41.06 17.26 7.09
CA ILE A 88 -41.43 18.58 6.62
C ILE A 88 -42.38 18.44 5.41
N PRO A 89 -43.58 19.05 5.44
CA PRO A 89 -44.59 18.96 4.38
C PRO A 89 -44.10 19.35 2.97
N GLU A 90 -43.30 20.41 2.85
CA GLU A 90 -42.82 20.93 1.57
C GLU A 90 -41.30 21.08 1.61
N VAL A 91 -40.59 20.22 0.87
CA VAL A 91 -39.12 20.26 0.78
C VAL A 91 -38.69 20.20 -0.67
N ASP A 92 -37.79 21.10 -1.05
CA ASP A 92 -37.14 21.10 -2.35
C ASP A 92 -35.64 21.33 -2.21
N GLY A 93 -34.84 20.31 -2.56
CA GLY A 93 -33.38 20.40 -2.61
C GLY A 93 -32.69 19.03 -2.70
N PRO A 94 -31.42 19.00 -3.14
CA PRO A 94 -30.68 17.76 -3.35
C PRO A 94 -30.12 17.18 -2.03
N THR A 95 -29.98 15.86 -1.95
CA THR A 95 -29.15 15.22 -0.92
C THR A 95 -27.68 15.27 -1.31
N CYS A 96 -26.78 15.30 -0.34
CA CYS A 96 -25.34 15.38 -0.60
C CYS A 96 -24.88 14.19 -1.45
N ALA A 97 -23.86 14.39 -2.29
CA ALA A 97 -23.22 13.29 -2.99
C ALA A 97 -22.54 12.37 -1.97
N GLY A 98 -22.66 11.06 -2.15
CA GLY A 98 -21.95 10.10 -1.31
C GLY A 98 -20.45 10.26 -1.50
N ILE A 99 -19.68 9.95 -0.47
CA ILE A 99 -18.25 9.77 -0.60
C ILE A 99 -17.99 8.54 -1.48
N GLN A 100 -17.05 8.64 -2.41
CA GLN A 100 -16.69 7.53 -3.30
C GLN A 100 -15.22 7.61 -3.70
N PHE A 101 -14.54 6.47 -3.67
CA PHE A 101 -13.22 6.34 -4.28
C PHE A 101 -13.35 6.12 -5.78
N ALA A 102 -12.46 6.77 -6.54
CA ALA A 102 -12.30 6.47 -7.95
C ALA A 102 -11.25 5.37 -8.12
N GLY A 103 -11.66 4.19 -8.60
CA GLY A 103 -10.75 3.11 -8.98
C GLY A 103 -10.42 2.15 -7.83
N THR A 104 -9.22 1.57 -7.89
CA THR A 104 -8.75 0.53 -6.96
C THR A 104 -7.30 0.80 -6.52
N ILE A 105 -6.89 0.15 -5.43
CA ILE A 105 -5.49 0.12 -4.98
C ILE A 105 -4.92 -1.24 -5.39
N ALA A 106 -3.75 -1.25 -6.02
CA ALA A 106 -3.06 -2.50 -6.35
C ALA A 106 -2.41 -3.11 -5.10
N ASP A 107 -2.32 -4.43 -5.07
CA ASP A 107 -1.58 -5.14 -4.02
C ASP A 107 -0.10 -4.71 -4.00
N GLN A 108 0.47 -4.64 -2.80
CA GLN A 108 1.80 -4.11 -2.56
C GLN A 108 2.72 -5.20 -2.01
N SER A 109 3.95 -5.24 -2.50
CA SER A 109 5.00 -6.15 -1.99
C SER A 109 6.23 -5.35 -1.62
N PHE A 110 6.63 -5.41 -0.35
CA PHE A 110 7.78 -4.66 0.17
C PHE A 110 8.90 -5.60 0.64
N PRO A 111 10.17 -5.31 0.32
CA PRO A 111 11.30 -6.04 0.88
C PRO A 111 11.48 -5.68 2.37
N ARG A 112 11.70 -6.70 3.20
CA ARG A 112 12.08 -6.54 4.61
C ARG A 112 13.39 -5.74 4.74
N ALA A 113 13.46 -4.91 5.77
CA ALA A 113 14.63 -4.11 6.17
C ALA A 113 15.08 -3.05 5.14
N GLN A 114 14.22 -2.72 4.17
CA GLN A 114 14.47 -1.65 3.22
C GLN A 114 13.44 -0.54 3.40
N GLN A 115 13.91 0.72 3.38
CA GLN A 115 13.05 1.89 3.40
C GLN A 115 12.20 1.90 2.12
N ILE A 116 10.87 1.88 2.28
CA ILE A 116 9.96 1.98 1.15
C ILE A 116 9.82 3.45 0.71
N ALA A 117 9.66 3.65 -0.59
CA ALA A 117 9.19 4.94 -1.10
C ALA A 117 7.77 5.20 -0.55
N PRO A 118 7.42 6.43 -0.13
CA PRO A 118 6.08 6.74 0.35
C PRO A 118 5.02 6.39 -0.69
N LEU A 119 4.11 5.49 -0.33
CA LEU A 119 2.97 5.09 -1.16
C LEU A 119 1.79 6.02 -0.86
N VAL A 120 1.40 6.85 -1.83
CA VAL A 120 0.25 7.76 -1.72
C VAL A 120 -1.02 7.01 -2.12
N LEU A 121 -2.00 6.97 -1.21
CA LEU A 121 -3.31 6.36 -1.44
C LEU A 121 -4.26 7.36 -2.10
N PRO A 122 -5.26 6.87 -2.89
CA PRO A 122 -6.19 7.72 -3.60
C PRO A 122 -7.02 8.60 -2.65
N GLU A 123 -7.45 9.73 -3.18
CA GLU A 123 -8.38 10.65 -2.52
C GLU A 123 -9.82 10.29 -2.88
N ALA A 124 -10.72 10.34 -1.90
CA ALA A 124 -12.14 10.14 -2.17
C ALA A 124 -12.75 11.41 -2.75
N ALA A 125 -13.69 11.25 -3.68
CA ALA A 125 -14.47 12.34 -4.25
C ALA A 125 -15.86 12.39 -3.61
N GLY A 126 -16.47 13.58 -3.62
CA GLY A 126 -17.78 13.79 -2.99
C GLY A 126 -17.69 13.82 -1.46
N GLY A 127 -18.81 13.54 -0.78
CA GLY A 127 -18.89 13.68 0.67
C GLY A 127 -18.88 15.14 1.14
N VAL A 128 -18.89 15.32 2.45
CA VAL A 128 -18.85 16.63 3.10
C VAL A 128 -17.60 16.75 3.98
N GLU A 129 -16.82 17.80 3.78
CA GLU A 129 -15.59 18.06 4.52
C GLU A 129 -15.82 18.30 6.03
N PRO A 130 -14.85 17.96 6.91
CA PRO A 130 -13.58 17.30 6.59
C PRO A 130 -13.74 15.80 6.30
N ILE A 131 -13.02 15.29 5.32
CA ILE A 131 -12.91 13.84 5.05
C ILE A 131 -11.75 13.24 5.87
N ASN A 132 -12.06 12.24 6.69
CA ASN A 132 -11.10 11.50 7.49
C ASN A 132 -10.76 10.15 6.85
N TYR A 133 -9.47 9.81 6.82
CA TYR A 133 -8.97 8.56 6.24
C TYR A 133 -8.45 7.62 7.31
N THR A 134 -8.79 6.35 7.21
CA THR A 134 -8.35 5.30 8.15
C THR A 134 -7.90 4.06 7.41
N LEU A 135 -6.97 3.32 8.02
CA LEU A 135 -6.49 2.04 7.51
C LEU A 135 -6.65 0.98 8.60
N THR A 136 -7.19 -0.18 8.24
CA THR A 136 -7.37 -1.32 9.15
C THR A 136 -6.92 -2.62 8.48
N PRO A 137 -6.29 -3.57 9.18
CA PRO A 137 -5.94 -3.58 10.61
C PRO A 137 -4.75 -2.65 10.94
N THR A 138 -4.17 -2.78 12.14
CA THR A 138 -2.93 -2.07 12.51
C THR A 138 -1.82 -2.32 11.48
N MET A 139 -1.00 -1.29 11.22
CA MET A 139 0.11 -1.40 10.28
C MET A 139 1.12 -2.47 10.69
N LEU A 140 1.66 -3.18 9.69
CA LEU A 140 2.78 -4.12 9.87
C LEU A 140 3.97 -3.42 10.54
N ALA A 141 4.74 -4.18 11.31
CA ALA A 141 5.86 -3.66 12.07
C ALA A 141 6.87 -2.90 11.17
N GLY A 142 7.19 -1.67 11.57
CA GLY A 142 8.09 -0.78 10.83
C GLY A 142 7.43 0.06 9.73
N LEU A 143 6.16 -0.16 9.43
CA LEU A 143 5.35 0.69 8.56
C LEU A 143 4.43 1.61 9.38
N SER A 144 4.09 2.75 8.79
CA SER A 144 3.19 3.75 9.36
C SER A 144 2.27 4.31 8.29
N PHE A 145 1.07 4.72 8.69
CA PHE A 145 0.10 5.40 7.83
C PHE A 145 -0.15 6.81 8.36
N ASP A 146 0.10 7.82 7.52
CA ASP A 146 -0.26 9.21 7.77
C ASP A 146 -1.60 9.49 7.10
N ALA A 147 -2.65 9.67 7.90
CA ALA A 147 -4.00 9.92 7.42
C ALA A 147 -4.17 11.29 6.73
N SER A 148 -3.36 12.29 7.10
CA SER A 148 -3.44 13.63 6.53
C SER A 148 -2.78 13.70 5.16
N ALA A 149 -1.63 13.04 5.02
CA ALA A 149 -0.92 12.92 3.75
C ALA A 149 -1.43 11.77 2.86
N ARG A 150 -2.26 10.88 3.43
CA ARG A 150 -2.72 9.63 2.81
C ARG A 150 -1.55 8.74 2.36
N THR A 151 -0.48 8.71 3.14
CA THR A 151 0.75 7.99 2.74
C THR A 151 1.09 6.85 3.67
N ILE A 152 1.46 5.71 3.10
CA ILE A 152 2.12 4.62 3.81
C ILE A 152 3.63 4.75 3.61
N SER A 153 4.40 4.73 4.69
CA SER A 153 5.87 4.82 4.64
C SER A 153 6.53 4.09 5.81
N GLY A 154 7.83 3.83 5.69
CA GLY A 154 8.63 3.22 6.76
C GLY A 154 9.61 2.17 6.23
N THR A 155 10.10 1.33 7.14
CA THR A 155 11.00 0.21 6.84
C THR A 155 10.43 -1.04 7.50
N PRO A 156 9.82 -1.98 6.73
CA PRO A 156 9.25 -3.19 7.30
C PRO A 156 10.27 -4.04 8.05
N THR A 157 9.93 -4.52 9.25
CA THR A 157 10.88 -5.28 10.09
C THR A 157 10.64 -6.79 10.11
N GLU A 158 9.46 -7.25 9.71
CA GLU A 158 9.03 -8.66 9.78
C GLU A 158 8.46 -9.14 8.46
N VAL A 159 8.80 -10.39 8.09
CA VAL A 159 8.26 -11.06 6.89
C VAL A 159 6.84 -11.54 7.18
N THR A 160 5.93 -11.34 6.25
CA THR A 160 4.56 -11.86 6.35
C THR A 160 4.48 -13.29 5.85
N ALA A 161 3.73 -14.17 6.52
CA ALA A 161 3.52 -15.54 6.07
C ALA A 161 2.61 -15.65 4.82
N ALA A 162 1.76 -14.65 4.60
CA ALA A 162 0.88 -14.50 3.45
C ALA A 162 0.52 -13.01 3.27
N PRO A 163 0.01 -12.59 2.09
CA PRO A 163 -0.46 -11.22 1.90
C PRO A 163 -1.53 -10.83 2.92
N VAL A 164 -1.33 -9.68 3.59
CA VAL A 164 -2.22 -9.20 4.66
C VAL A 164 -3.22 -8.20 4.07
N PRO A 165 -4.55 -8.45 4.18
CA PRO A 165 -5.55 -7.55 3.63
C PRO A 165 -5.70 -6.29 4.48
N TYR A 166 -5.71 -5.15 3.82
CA TYR A 166 -5.98 -3.84 4.40
C TYR A 166 -7.24 -3.24 3.80
N THR A 167 -8.06 -2.64 4.66
CA THR A 167 -9.22 -1.83 4.28
C THR A 167 -8.90 -0.36 4.55
N TYR A 168 -8.87 0.43 3.47
CA TYR A 168 -8.70 1.87 3.48
C TYR A 168 -10.06 2.54 3.37
N THR A 169 -10.46 3.29 4.39
CA THR A 169 -11.81 3.87 4.51
C THR A 169 -11.73 5.38 4.59
N ALA A 170 -12.48 6.06 3.74
CA ALA A 170 -12.76 7.48 3.86
C ALA A 170 -14.11 7.69 4.56
N THR A 171 -14.16 8.61 5.51
CA THR A 171 -15.36 8.98 6.27
C THR A 171 -15.57 10.48 6.21
N ASP A 172 -16.74 10.92 5.75
CA ASP A 172 -17.07 12.34 5.72
C ASP A 172 -17.49 12.87 7.11
N ALA A 173 -17.70 14.19 7.23
CA ALA A 173 -18.08 14.84 8.48
C ALA A 173 -19.42 14.35 9.07
N TYR A 174 -20.24 13.69 8.27
CA TYR A 174 -21.57 13.21 8.64
C TYR A 174 -21.62 11.69 8.83
N GLY A 175 -20.50 10.98 8.64
CA GLY A 175 -20.37 9.54 8.83
C GLY A 175 -20.66 8.70 7.59
N SER A 176 -20.83 9.31 6.41
CA SER A 176 -20.85 8.55 5.16
C SER A 176 -19.46 7.97 4.92
N THR A 177 -19.40 6.70 4.52
CA THR A 177 -18.13 6.00 4.30
C THR A 177 -18.08 5.36 2.91
N ASP A 178 -16.86 5.24 2.39
CA ASP A 178 -16.52 4.35 1.29
C ASP A 178 -15.14 3.75 1.55
N SER A 179 -14.89 2.55 1.01
CA SER A 179 -13.70 1.77 1.33
C SER A 179 -13.10 1.08 0.11
N LEU A 180 -11.77 1.05 0.06
CA LEU A 180 -11.00 0.20 -0.86
C LEU A 180 -10.26 -0.88 -0.10
N GLN A 181 -10.04 -2.01 -0.75
CA GLN A 181 -9.27 -3.13 -0.21
C GLN A 181 -8.06 -3.42 -1.10
N PHE A 182 -6.95 -3.78 -0.46
CA PHE A 182 -5.72 -4.24 -1.11
C PHE A 182 -4.91 -5.05 -0.11
N ASN A 183 -3.95 -5.83 -0.60
CA ASN A 183 -3.07 -6.63 0.23
C ASN A 183 -1.67 -6.01 0.32
N ILE A 184 -1.03 -6.15 1.49
CA ILE A 184 0.38 -5.85 1.68
C ILE A 184 1.11 -7.14 2.06
N GLU A 185 2.15 -7.47 1.32
CA GLU A 185 3.07 -8.56 1.63
C GLU A 185 4.47 -7.99 1.91
N VAL A 186 5.12 -8.48 2.97
CA VAL A 186 6.53 -8.20 3.23
C VAL A 186 7.31 -9.48 2.98
N TYR A 187 8.19 -9.46 1.98
CA TYR A 187 9.03 -10.59 1.63
C TYR A 187 10.46 -10.39 2.16
N SER A 188 11.16 -11.48 2.45
CA SER A 188 12.60 -11.38 2.65
C SER A 188 13.25 -11.18 1.27
N PRO A 189 13.97 -10.08 1.02
CA PRO A 189 14.85 -10.06 -0.14
C PRO A 189 15.78 -11.26 -0.03
N VAL A 190 15.99 -11.98 -1.13
CA VAL A 190 17.03 -12.99 -1.20
C VAL A 190 18.33 -12.25 -0.98
N ALA A 191 18.83 -12.26 0.26
CA ALA A 191 20.18 -11.88 0.52
C ALA A 191 21.02 -12.94 -0.19
N ILE A 192 21.68 -12.54 -1.28
CA ILE A 192 22.97 -13.15 -1.58
C ILE A 192 23.85 -12.65 -0.43
N GLU A 193 23.74 -13.27 0.73
CA GLU A 193 24.84 -13.21 1.68
C GLU A 193 26.01 -13.75 0.87
N ASP A 194 27.06 -12.94 0.73
CA ASP A 194 28.41 -13.49 0.71
C ASP A 194 28.54 -14.25 2.04
N GLU A 195 27.90 -15.43 2.14
CA GLU A 195 28.32 -16.44 3.10
C GLU A 195 29.77 -16.65 2.73
N THR A 196 30.66 -16.06 3.54
CA THR A 196 32.07 -16.39 3.51
C THR A 196 32.12 -17.90 3.52
N VAL A 197 32.60 -18.47 2.40
CA VAL A 197 32.71 -19.90 2.16
C VAL A 197 33.08 -20.57 3.49
N PRO A 198 32.22 -21.43 4.07
CA PRO A 198 32.54 -22.06 5.34
C PRO A 198 33.91 -22.73 5.21
N GLU A 199 34.75 -22.70 6.26
CA GLU A 199 36.12 -23.24 6.16
C GLU A 199 36.19 -24.65 5.57
N SER A 200 35.13 -25.47 5.73
CA SER A 200 34.99 -26.80 5.12
C SER A 200 34.94 -26.80 3.58
N PHE A 201 34.49 -25.70 2.98
CA PHE A 201 34.45 -25.49 1.52
C PHE A 201 35.61 -24.59 1.04
N ALA A 202 36.42 -24.06 1.96
CA ALA A 202 37.61 -23.30 1.61
C ALA A 202 38.63 -24.25 0.97
N VAL A 203 39.17 -23.85 -0.19
CA VAL A 203 40.15 -24.65 -0.93
C VAL A 203 41.43 -24.74 -0.10
N HIS A 204 41.72 -25.93 0.43
CA HIS A 204 43.02 -26.22 1.01
C HIS A 204 44.08 -26.17 -0.10
N GLY A 205 45.08 -25.31 0.11
CA GLY A 205 46.03 -24.89 -0.92
C GLY A 205 46.75 -26.03 -1.65
N ASN A 206 47.17 -25.68 -2.88
CA ASN A 206 47.90 -26.43 -3.91
C ASN A 206 47.03 -27.18 -4.91
N TYR A 207 46.55 -26.46 -5.93
CA TYR A 207 46.06 -27.09 -7.14
C TYR A 207 46.98 -26.90 -8.36
N PRO A 208 47.58 -27.97 -8.89
CA PRO A 208 48.23 -27.93 -10.20
C PRO A 208 47.18 -27.78 -11.32
N ASN A 209 47.61 -27.17 -12.42
CA ASN A 209 46.90 -26.91 -13.69
C ASN A 209 45.71 -27.86 -13.99
N PRO A 210 44.46 -27.35 -14.10
CA PRO A 210 43.26 -28.18 -14.13
C PRO A 210 42.95 -28.93 -15.43
N PHE A 211 43.68 -28.74 -16.53
CA PHE A 211 43.26 -29.33 -17.82
C PHE A 211 44.27 -30.34 -18.38
N ARG A 212 45.03 -30.99 -17.49
CA ARG A 212 45.56 -32.34 -17.75
C ARG A 212 44.49 -33.37 -17.36
N GLN A 213 44.49 -34.54 -18.01
CA GLN A 213 43.58 -35.67 -17.72
C GLN A 213 43.60 -36.18 -16.26
N SER A 214 44.40 -35.58 -15.37
CA SER A 214 44.63 -35.98 -13.99
C SER A 214 44.23 -34.93 -12.96
N THR A 215 43.50 -33.89 -13.36
CA THR A 215 43.05 -32.85 -12.43
C THR A 215 41.96 -33.39 -11.54
N ARG A 216 42.15 -33.18 -10.25
CA ARG A 216 41.21 -33.54 -9.20
C ARG A 216 40.61 -32.25 -8.67
N ILE A 217 39.36 -32.24 -8.24
CA ILE A 217 38.83 -31.17 -7.37
C ILE A 217 38.61 -31.80 -6.00
N VAL A 218 39.02 -31.09 -4.96
CA VAL A 218 38.91 -31.51 -3.56
C VAL A 218 38.04 -30.51 -2.82
N PHE A 219 37.03 -31.02 -2.13
CA PHE A 219 36.07 -30.23 -1.35
C PHE A 219 35.41 -31.14 -0.32
N ASP A 220 34.96 -30.57 0.81
CA ASP A 220 34.18 -31.29 1.81
C ASP A 220 32.68 -31.04 1.61
N LEU A 221 31.87 -32.09 1.76
CA LEU A 221 30.41 -32.00 1.69
C LEU A 221 29.82 -32.21 3.09
N PRO A 222 29.14 -31.22 3.69
CA PRO A 222 28.52 -31.39 5.02
C PRO A 222 27.41 -32.45 5.06
N TRP A 223 26.87 -32.81 3.89
CA TRP A 223 25.61 -33.52 3.69
C TRP A 223 25.58 -34.13 2.28
N PRO A 224 24.81 -35.22 2.06
CA PRO A 224 24.63 -35.77 0.72
C PRO A 224 23.97 -34.74 -0.19
N ALA A 225 24.53 -34.50 -1.38
CA ALA A 225 24.06 -33.47 -2.29
C ALA A 225 24.30 -33.85 -3.75
N ARG A 226 23.44 -33.35 -4.64
CA ARG A 226 23.66 -33.37 -6.08
C ARG A 226 24.60 -32.24 -6.43
N VAL A 227 25.80 -32.59 -6.87
CA VAL A 227 26.88 -31.64 -7.16
C VAL A 227 26.98 -31.40 -8.66
N THR A 228 26.97 -30.13 -9.06
CA THR A 228 27.25 -29.68 -10.42
C THR A 228 28.48 -28.79 -10.41
N VAL A 229 29.41 -29.02 -11.32
CA VAL A 229 30.59 -28.16 -11.49
C VAL A 229 30.55 -27.55 -12.89
N GLU A 230 30.53 -26.24 -12.95
CA GLU A 230 30.62 -25.48 -14.19
C GLU A 230 31.98 -24.81 -14.29
N VAL A 231 32.62 -24.88 -15.45
CA VAL A 231 33.82 -24.07 -15.74
C VAL A 231 33.41 -22.94 -16.67
N ILE A 232 33.81 -21.73 -16.31
CA ILE A 232 33.42 -20.49 -16.95
C ILE A 232 34.69 -19.71 -17.31
N ASP A 233 34.72 -19.06 -18.47
CA ASP A 233 35.81 -18.11 -18.78
C ASP A 233 35.63 -16.77 -18.06
N VAL A 234 36.62 -15.89 -18.18
CA VAL A 234 36.58 -14.53 -17.59
C VAL A 234 35.45 -13.65 -18.13
N THR A 235 34.80 -14.05 -19.23
CA THR A 235 33.66 -13.32 -19.81
C THR A 235 32.32 -13.82 -19.28
N GLY A 236 32.31 -14.83 -18.41
CA GLY A 236 31.09 -15.43 -17.87
C GLY A 236 30.50 -16.53 -18.77
N ARG A 237 31.20 -16.94 -19.85
CA ARG A 237 30.73 -18.00 -20.74
C ARG A 237 31.15 -19.36 -20.23
N ARG A 238 30.17 -20.29 -20.14
CA ARG A 238 30.42 -21.69 -19.79
C ARG A 238 31.28 -22.37 -20.87
N VAL A 239 32.45 -22.86 -20.47
CA VAL A 239 33.44 -23.49 -21.36
C VAL A 239 33.57 -25.00 -21.16
N LEU A 240 33.21 -25.50 -19.96
CA LEU A 240 33.14 -26.93 -19.71
C LEU A 240 31.95 -27.27 -18.81
N ALA A 241 31.31 -28.38 -19.15
CA ALA A 241 30.14 -28.91 -18.48
C ALA A 241 30.50 -30.25 -17.84
N ILE A 242 30.61 -30.31 -16.51
CA ILE A 242 30.65 -31.60 -15.82
C ILE A 242 29.19 -32.04 -15.57
N PRO A 243 28.81 -33.27 -15.92
CA PRO A 243 27.49 -33.78 -15.59
C PRO A 243 27.28 -33.75 -14.07
N PRO A 244 26.07 -33.39 -13.60
CA PRO A 244 25.75 -33.44 -12.18
C PRO A 244 25.88 -34.86 -11.62
N GLU A 245 26.48 -34.99 -10.44
CA GLU A 245 26.70 -36.26 -9.77
C GLU A 245 26.16 -36.22 -8.33
N ASP A 246 25.48 -37.27 -7.89
CA ASP A 246 24.98 -37.39 -6.52
C ASP A 246 26.10 -37.91 -5.62
N LEU A 247 26.56 -37.06 -4.69
CA LEU A 247 27.69 -37.35 -3.82
C LEU A 247 27.24 -37.43 -2.37
N ALA A 248 27.73 -38.45 -1.65
CA ALA A 248 27.53 -38.57 -0.21
C ALA A 248 28.26 -37.46 0.57
N ALA A 249 27.89 -37.23 1.83
CA ALA A 249 28.63 -36.34 2.72
C ALA A 249 30.10 -36.75 2.89
N GLY A 250 30.91 -35.84 3.44
CA GLY A 250 32.32 -35.98 3.73
C GLY A 250 33.24 -35.60 2.57
N TRP A 251 34.53 -35.67 2.86
CA TRP A 251 35.60 -35.27 1.96
C TRP A 251 35.53 -35.96 0.60
N LYS A 252 35.60 -35.14 -0.46
CA LYS A 252 35.74 -35.56 -1.84
C LYS A 252 37.09 -35.14 -2.35
N GLN A 253 37.79 -36.09 -2.94
CA GLN A 253 39.04 -35.93 -3.63
C GLN A 253 38.84 -36.78 -4.88
N ASP A 254 38.80 -36.16 -6.07
CA ASP A 254 38.80 -36.82 -7.39
C ASP A 254 37.51 -36.71 -8.23
N ILE A 255 36.85 -35.54 -8.29
CA ILE A 255 35.98 -35.28 -9.45
C ILE A 255 36.87 -35.09 -10.69
N GLU A 256 36.81 -36.04 -11.61
CA GLU A 256 37.50 -35.98 -12.89
C GLU A 256 36.79 -34.99 -13.82
N LEU A 257 37.51 -33.97 -14.27
CA LEU A 257 37.01 -33.06 -15.29
C LEU A 257 36.90 -33.79 -16.64
N ARG A 258 35.71 -34.30 -16.97
CA ARG A 258 35.46 -34.94 -18.27
C ARG A 258 35.27 -33.87 -19.35
N GLY A 259 36.36 -33.50 -20.03
CA GLY A 259 36.37 -32.46 -21.06
C GLY A 259 37.58 -32.53 -21.99
N GLY A 260 37.44 -31.96 -23.19
CA GLY A 260 38.58 -31.71 -24.06
C GLY A 260 39.53 -30.66 -23.45
N PRO A 261 40.81 -30.60 -23.89
CA PRO A 261 41.77 -29.64 -23.36
C PRO A 261 41.30 -28.20 -23.62
N LEU A 262 41.36 -27.34 -22.59
CA LEU A 262 41.11 -25.90 -22.73
C LEU A 262 42.39 -25.16 -23.12
N PRO A 263 42.28 -24.03 -23.86
CA PRO A 263 43.41 -23.11 -24.09
C PRO A 263 44.01 -22.57 -22.78
N SER A 264 45.24 -22.08 -22.83
CA SER A 264 45.82 -21.37 -21.68
C SER A 264 45.08 -20.06 -21.42
N GLY A 265 44.75 -19.79 -20.15
CA GLY A 265 43.91 -18.64 -19.79
C GLY A 265 43.49 -18.59 -18.33
N PHE A 266 42.65 -17.63 -18.00
CA PHE A 266 42.00 -17.55 -16.69
C PHE A 266 40.60 -18.15 -16.79
N TYR A 267 40.26 -19.00 -15.82
CA TYR A 267 38.98 -19.66 -15.76
C TYR A 267 38.47 -19.65 -14.32
N LEU A 268 37.16 -19.53 -14.20
CA LEU A 268 36.43 -19.66 -12.97
C LEU A 268 35.76 -21.03 -12.97
N TYR A 269 35.59 -21.63 -11.80
CA TYR A 269 34.67 -22.75 -11.69
C TYR A 269 33.63 -22.46 -10.62
N ARG A 270 32.42 -22.95 -10.84
CA ARG A 270 31.29 -22.81 -9.94
C ARG A 270 30.84 -24.19 -9.51
N LEU A 271 30.98 -24.49 -8.23
CA LEU A 271 30.44 -25.71 -7.64
C LEU A 271 29.07 -25.39 -7.04
N MET A 272 28.05 -26.13 -7.46
CA MET A 272 26.70 -26.04 -6.96
C MET A 272 26.35 -27.36 -6.29
N ALA A 273 26.02 -27.34 -5.01
CA ALA A 273 25.55 -28.52 -4.30
C ALA A 273 24.10 -28.29 -3.90
N THR A 274 23.21 -29.17 -4.37
CA THR A 274 21.78 -29.13 -4.05
C THR A 274 21.43 -30.33 -3.20
N SER A 275 20.88 -30.07 -2.02
CA SER A 275 20.42 -31.13 -1.13
C SER A 275 19.13 -31.79 -1.62
N PRO A 276 18.83 -33.03 -1.18
CA PRO A 276 17.55 -33.68 -1.46
C PRO A 276 16.34 -32.88 -0.98
N GLU A 277 16.53 -32.00 0.01
CA GLU A 277 15.49 -31.18 0.64
C GLU A 277 15.34 -29.79 -0.02
N GLY A 278 16.09 -29.51 -1.10
CA GLY A 278 15.94 -28.29 -1.91
C GLY A 278 16.81 -27.11 -1.52
N HIS A 279 17.58 -27.21 -0.44
CA HIS A 279 18.61 -26.21 -0.11
C HIS A 279 19.79 -26.30 -1.08
N SER A 280 20.27 -25.17 -1.60
CA SER A 280 21.39 -25.08 -2.54
C SER A 280 22.50 -24.16 -2.04
N THR A 281 23.76 -24.56 -2.19
CA THR A 281 24.92 -23.70 -1.93
C THR A 281 25.80 -23.55 -3.16
N HIS A 282 26.48 -22.41 -3.29
CA HIS A 282 27.31 -22.04 -4.43
C HIS A 282 28.71 -21.61 -3.99
N VAL A 283 29.74 -22.13 -4.64
CA VAL A 283 31.13 -21.71 -4.43
C VAL A 283 31.74 -21.33 -5.78
N SER A 284 32.36 -20.15 -5.89
CA SER A 284 33.00 -19.66 -7.14
C SER A 284 34.46 -19.25 -6.94
N PRO A 285 35.43 -20.18 -6.96
CA PRO A 285 36.84 -19.83 -6.84
C PRO A 285 37.44 -19.31 -8.15
N ILE A 286 38.41 -18.40 -8.05
CA ILE A 286 39.18 -17.89 -9.19
C ILE A 286 40.43 -18.74 -9.42
N MET A 287 40.69 -19.15 -10.66
CA MET A 287 41.90 -19.91 -11.00
C MET A 287 42.67 -19.34 -12.19
N ARG A 288 43.99 -19.34 -12.08
CA ARG A 288 44.92 -18.91 -13.14
C ARG A 288 45.61 -20.12 -13.75
N ILE A 289 45.45 -20.35 -15.04
CA ILE A 289 46.22 -21.36 -15.77
C ILE A 289 47.48 -20.70 -16.33
N ARG A 290 48.63 -21.35 -16.13
CA ARG A 290 49.87 -21.05 -16.84
C ARG A 290 50.13 -22.11 -17.89
#